data_AF-A0A920PEF9-F1
#
_entry.id   AF-A0A920PEF9-F1
#
_cell.length_a   1.000
_cell.length_b   1.000
_cell.length_c   1.000
_cell.angle_alpha   90.00
_cell.angle_beta   90.00
_cell.angle_gamma   90.00
#
_symmetry.space_group_name_H-M   'P 1'
#
loop_
_entity.id
_entity.type
_entity.pdbx_description
1 polymer ?
#
loop_
_entity_poly.entity_id
_entity_poly.type
_entity_poly.pdbx_seq_one_letter_code
_entity_poly.pdbx_strand_id
1 'polypeptide(L)' 'MNPKGLLQRAVKKLKKEIPDLVVITDVALDPYSSDGHEGFVRDGQILNDETFPLLAGMAVAKRKLVLMSSRLRI' A
#
# COMPACT_ATOMS: atom_id res chain seq x y z
N MET A 1 -0.94 -8.33 0.84
CA MET A 1 -1.99 -7.92 -0.12
C MET A 1 -3.39 -8.29 0.38
N ASN A 2 -3.94 -7.59 1.38
CA ASN A 2 -5.27 -7.91 1.92
C ASN A 2 -6.28 -6.80 1.55
N PRO A 3 -7.33 -7.07 0.76
CA PRO A 3 -8.32 -6.06 0.37
C PRO A 3 -9.20 -5.57 1.53
N LYS A 4 -9.18 -6.26 2.67
CA LYS A 4 -9.88 -5.94 3.93
C LYS A 4 -8.92 -5.42 5.03
N GLY A 5 -7.64 -5.17 4.71
CA GLY A 5 -6.67 -4.61 5.65
C GLY A 5 -7.05 -3.22 6.14
N LEU A 6 -6.43 -2.77 7.23
CA LEU A 6 -6.74 -1.49 7.88
C LEU A 6 -6.61 -0.31 6.90
N LEU A 7 -5.47 -0.20 6.21
CA LEU A 7 -5.22 0.83 5.21
C LEU A 7 -6.31 0.83 4.13
N GLN A 8 -6.65 -0.34 3.58
CA GLN A 8 -7.62 -0.46 2.51
C GLN A 8 -9.02 -0.03 2.97
N ARG A 9 -9.43 -0.38 4.20
CA ARG A 9 -10.70 0.06 4.78
C ARG A 9 -10.71 1.56 5.06
N ALA A 10 -9.61 2.11 5.58
CA ALA A 10 -9.47 3.53 5.87
C ALA A 10 -9.59 4.36 4.60
N VAL A 11 -8.83 4.04 3.54
CA VAL A 11 -8.89 4.80 2.28
C VAL A 11 -10.27 4.69 1.62
N LYS A 12 -10.92 3.51 1.65
CA LYS A 12 -12.30 3.36 1.15
C LYS A 12 -13.28 4.25 1.90
N LYS A 13 -13.16 4.33 3.22
CA LYS A 13 -14.03 5.20 4.04
C LYS A 13 -13.76 6.67 3.74
N LEU A 14 -12.49 7.09 3.71
CA LEU A 14 -12.12 8.47 3.37
C LEU A 14 -12.65 8.90 2.00
N LYS A 15 -12.44 8.08 0.96
CA LYS A 15 -12.95 8.35 -0.39
C LYS A 15 -14.48 8.33 -0.49
N LYS A 16 -15.16 7.60 0.38
CA LYS A 16 -16.63 7.62 0.45
C LYS A 16 -17.14 8.94 1.05
N GLU A 17 -16.51 9.43 2.11
CA GLU A 17 -16.95 10.64 2.81
C GLU A 17 -16.44 11.93 2.14
N ILE A 18 -15.25 11.89 1.53
CA ILE A 18 -14.59 13.02 0.88
C ILE A 18 -14.06 12.56 -0.49
N PRO A 19 -14.91 12.48 -1.53
CA PRO A 19 -14.54 11.92 -2.84
C PRO A 19 -13.32 12.59 -3.49
N ASP A 20 -13.22 13.91 -3.35
CA ASP A 20 -12.17 14.73 -3.96
C ASP A 20 -10.87 14.74 -3.16
N LEU A 21 -10.82 14.11 -1.98
CA LEU A 21 -9.61 14.00 -1.17
C LEU A 21 -8.54 13.24 -1.93
N VAL A 22 -7.39 13.87 -2.19
CA VAL A 22 -6.20 13.17 -2.70
C VAL A 22 -5.60 12.37 -1.56
N VAL A 23 -5.42 11.06 -1.77
CA VAL A 23 -4.85 10.16 -0.77
C VAL A 23 -3.58 9.55 -1.33
N ILE A 24 -2.45 9.83 -0.70
CA ILE A 24 -1.17 9.21 -1.02
C ILE A 24 -0.89 8.16 0.04
N THR A 25 -0.52 6.95 -0.36
CA THR A 25 -0.17 5.87 0.56
C THR A 25 1.27 5.45 0.35
N ASP A 26 2.02 5.36 1.43
CA ASP A 26 3.37 4.81 1.41
C ASP A 26 3.39 3.31 1.03
N VAL A 27 4.52 2.83 0.51
CA VAL A 27 4.75 1.43 0.11
C VAL A 27 6.03 0.91 0.79
N ALA A 28 5.88 0.46 2.02
CA ALA A 28 6.93 -0.22 2.79
C ALA A 28 6.39 -1.45 3.56
N LEU A 29 7.29 -2.35 3.99
CA LEU A 29 6.95 -3.58 4.72
C LEU A 29 7.05 -3.47 6.25
N ASP A 30 7.68 -2.42 6.77
CA ASP A 30 7.94 -2.21 8.20
C ASP A 30 6.69 -2.35 9.11
N PRO A 31 5.50 -1.78 8.81
CA PRO A 31 4.33 -1.96 9.67
C PRO A 31 3.69 -3.35 9.51
N TYR A 32 4.21 -4.19 8.62
CA TYR A 32 3.67 -5.52 8.30
C TYR A 32 4.66 -6.64 8.58
N SER A 33 5.91 -6.34 8.96
CA SER A 33 6.92 -7.32 9.33
C SER A 33 6.97 -7.47 10.85
N SER A 34 7.24 -8.68 11.34
CA SER A 34 7.43 -8.95 12.77
C SER A 34 8.67 -8.26 13.33
N ASP A 35 9.68 -8.10 12.48
CA ASP A 35 11.00 -7.59 12.84
C ASP A 35 11.13 -6.07 12.58
N GLY A 36 10.11 -5.44 12.00
CA GLY A 36 10.06 -4.00 11.74
C GLY A 36 10.94 -3.52 10.57
N HIS A 37 11.51 -4.44 9.79
CA HIS A 37 12.33 -4.11 8.63
C HIS A 37 11.48 -3.79 7.38
N GLU A 38 12.01 -2.92 6.53
CA GLU A 38 11.39 -2.48 5.27
C GLU A 38 11.40 -3.54 4.17
N GLY A 39 12.24 -4.57 4.32
CA GLY A 39 12.42 -5.65 3.34
C GLY A 39 12.11 -7.03 3.90
N PHE A 40 12.08 -8.02 3.02
CA PHE A 40 11.92 -9.42 3.40
C PHE A 40 13.17 -9.92 4.12
N VAL A 41 12.99 -10.38 5.35
CA VAL A 41 14.08 -10.87 6.20
C VAL A 41 14.16 -12.39 6.15
N ARG A 42 15.36 -12.92 5.94
CA ARG A 42 15.67 -14.35 6.08
C ARG A 42 17.07 -14.49 6.69
N ASP A 43 17.19 -15.30 7.73
CA ASP A 43 18.46 -15.56 8.42
C ASP A 43 19.23 -14.29 8.83
N GLY A 44 18.49 -13.27 9.29
CA GLY A 44 19.04 -11.98 9.73
C GLY A 44 19.47 -11.04 8.61
N GLN A 45 19.23 -11.40 7.34
CA GLN A 45 19.56 -10.57 6.18
C GLN A 45 18.30 -10.05 5.49
N ILE A 46 18.37 -8.82 5.00
CA ILE A 46 17.32 -8.21 4.18
C ILE A 46 17.57 -8.58 2.72
N LEU A 47 16.66 -9.35 2.14
CA LEU A 47 16.80 -9.88 0.78
C LEU A 47 16.09 -8.97 -0.23
N ASN A 48 16.88 -8.24 -1.03
CA ASN A 48 16.36 -7.24 -1.96
C ASN A 48 15.49 -7.84 -3.08
N ASP A 49 15.95 -8.93 -3.68
CA ASP A 49 15.28 -9.54 -4.84
C ASP A 49 13.92 -10.15 -4.46
N GLU A 50 13.78 -10.65 -3.22
CA GLU A 50 12.51 -11.08 -2.65
C GLU A 50 11.65 -9.91 -2.17
N THR A 51 12.26 -8.80 -1.76
CA THR A 51 11.53 -7.60 -1.32
C THR A 51 10.82 -6.93 -2.48
N PHE A 52 11.48 -6.81 -3.63
CA PHE A 52 10.98 -6.02 -4.75
C PHE A 52 9.59 -6.47 -5.29
N PRO A 53 9.34 -7.78 -5.51
CA PRO A 53 8.01 -8.26 -5.92
C PRO A 53 6.92 -7.99 -4.89
N LEU A 54 7.25 -8.01 -3.58
CA LEU A 54 6.30 -7.71 -2.51
C LEU A 54 5.89 -6.23 -2.55
N LEU A 55 6.86 -5.33 -2.66
CA LEU A 55 6.60 -3.89 -2.78
C LEU A 55 5.79 -3.57 -4.05
N ALA A 56 6.14 -4.19 -5.19
CA ALA A 56 5.39 -4.05 -6.43
C ALA A 56 3.93 -4.54 -6.27
N GLY A 57 3.72 -5.70 -5.65
CA GLY A 57 2.39 -6.22 -5.35
C GLY A 57 1.58 -5.31 -4.42
N MET A 58 2.24 -4.68 -3.44
CA MET A 58 1.63 -3.70 -2.56
C MET A 58 1.20 -2.43 -3.31
N ALA A 59 2.05 -1.90 -4.19
CA ALA A 59 1.73 -0.75 -5.01
C ALA A 59 0.50 -1.03 -5.89
N VAL A 60 0.45 -2.18 -6.55
CA VAL A 60 -0.69 -2.58 -7.38
C VAL A 60 -1.97 -2.74 -6.55
N ALA A 61 -1.89 -3.36 -5.37
CA ALA A 61 -3.04 -3.52 -4.48
C ALA A 61 -3.58 -2.16 -3.96
N LYS A 62 -2.69 -1.17 -3.77
CA LYS A 62 -3.04 0.18 -3.30
C LYS A 62 -3.54 1.09 -4.43
N ARG A 63 -3.10 0.88 -5.68
CA ARG A 63 -3.45 1.69 -6.88
C ARG A 63 -4.94 1.97 -7.00
N LYS A 64 -5.79 0.96 -6.81
CA LYS A 64 -7.25 1.09 -6.99
C LYS A 64 -7.90 2.06 -6.00
N LEU A 65 -7.24 2.37 -4.88
CA LEU A 65 -7.77 3.20 -3.81
C LEU A 65 -7.33 4.67 -3.92
N VAL A 66 -6.14 4.89 -4.48
CA VAL A 66 -5.48 6.20 -4.57
C VAL A 66 -5.97 7.02 -5.78
N LEU A 67 -6.35 6.36 -6.89
CA LEU A 67 -6.68 7.02 -8.17
C LEU A 67 -8.18 7.03 -8.55
N MET A 68 -9.12 6.90 -7.60
CA MET A 68 -10.55 7.10 -7.90
C MET A 68 -10.94 8.60 -7.91
N SER A 69 -10.25 9.42 -8.70
CA SER A 69 -10.78 10.72 -9.12
C SER A 69 -11.38 10.56 -10.51
N SER A 70 -12.71 10.50 -10.57
CA SER A 70 -13.47 10.37 -11.83
C SER A 70 -13.50 11.67 -12.65
N ARG A 71 -12.62 12.66 -12.39
CA ARG A 71 -12.72 14.01 -12.95
C ARG A 71 -11.38 14.76 -13.09
N LEU A 72 -10.32 14.12 -13.57
CA LEU A 72 -9.31 14.87 -14.33
C LEU A 72 -9.64 14.73 -15.83
N ARG A 73 -10.49 15.63 -16.31
CA ARG A 73 -10.49 16.00 -17.73
C ARG A 73 -9.33 16.98 -17.90
N ILE A 74 -8.24 16.50 -18.47
CA ILE A 74 -7.31 17.32 -19.26
C ILE A 74 -7.81 17.26 -20.71
#